data_AF-A0A6H1KW32-F1
#
_entry.id   AF-A0A6H1KW32-F1
#
_cell.length_a   1.000
_cell.length_b   1.000
_cell.length_c   1.000
_cell.angle_alpha   90.00
_cell.angle_beta   90.00
_cell.angle_gamma   90.00
#
_symmetry.space_group_name_H-M   'P 1'
#
loop_
_entity.id
_entity.type
_entity.pdbx_description
1 polymer ?
#
loop_
_entity_poly.entity_id
_entity_poly.type
_entity_poly.pdbx_seq_one_letter_code
_entity_poly.pdbx_strand_id
1 'polypeptide(L)' 'MKRSYRFTAFVTDLSTGKREQVSDTAHFDHVVSRADARTAIGNELSRQKRPGAQITITD' A
#
# COMPACT_ATOMS: atom_id res chain seq x y z
N MET A 1 -9.52 -2.67 -14.69
CA MET A 1 -8.28 -1.93 -14.36
C MET A 1 -8.69 -0.51 -13.96
N LYS A 2 -8.08 0.05 -12.91
CA LYS A 2 -8.42 1.38 -12.39
C LYS A 2 -7.14 2.22 -12.28
N ARG A 3 -7.30 3.54 -12.21
CA ARG A 3 -6.21 4.48 -11.92
C ARG A 3 -6.08 4.80 -10.43
N SER A 4 -6.98 4.28 -9.61
CA SER A 4 -6.93 4.47 -8.16
C SER A 4 -7.48 3.25 -7.45
N TYR A 5 -6.86 2.91 -6.34
CA TYR A 5 -7.19 1.74 -5.54
C TYR A 5 -7.18 2.12 -4.07
N ARG A 6 -8.30 1.88 -3.37
CA ARG A 6 -8.30 1.95 -1.91
C ARG A 6 -7.65 0.70 -1.37
N PHE A 7 -6.84 0.84 -0.34
CA PHE A 7 -6.19 -0.29 0.30
C PHE A 7 -6.12 -0.14 1.80
N THR A 8 -6.04 -1.28 2.48
CA THR A 8 -5.64 -1.39 3.88
C THR A 8 -4.33 -2.17 3.95
N ALA A 9 -3.43 -1.78 4.85
CA ALA A 9 -2.16 -2.45 5.06
C ALA A 9 -1.77 -2.41 6.53
N PHE A 10 -1.10 -3.47 7.02
CA PHE A 10 -0.45 -3.44 8.31
C PHE A 10 0.99 -2.96 8.12
N VAL A 11 1.25 -1.70 8.46
CA VAL A 11 2.59 -1.12 8.34
C VAL A 11 3.34 -1.29 9.66
N THR A 12 4.63 -1.57 9.56
CA THR A 12 5.55 -1.52 10.71
C THR A 12 6.39 -0.27 10.56
N ASP A 13 6.25 0.68 11.47
CA ASP A 13 7.13 1.85 11.49
C ASP A 13 8.51 1.43 12.02
N LEU A 14 9.53 1.45 11.14
CA LEU A 14 10.87 1.00 11.53
C LEU A 14 11.58 1.96 12.48
N SER A 15 11.10 3.19 12.65
CA SER A 15 11.67 4.17 13.57
C SER A 15 11.21 3.93 15.01
N THR A 16 9.97 3.46 15.17
CA THR A 16 9.34 3.23 16.50
C THR A 16 9.11 1.76 16.84
N GLY A 17 9.23 0.85 15.86
CA GLY A 17 8.89 -0.56 15.99
C GLY A 17 7.39 -0.86 16.09
N LYS A 18 6.53 0.17 15.99
CA LYS A 18 5.08 0.00 16.14
C LYS A 18 4.45 -0.56 14.87
N ARG A 19 3.44 -1.42 15.06
CA ARG A 19 2.62 -1.98 13.98
C ARG A 19 1.24 -1.36 14.06
N GLU A 20 0.75 -0.84 12.95
CA GLU A 20 -0.57 -0.24 12.85
C GLU A 20 -1.24 -0.63 11.52
N GLN A 21 -2.56 -0.65 11.53
CA GLN A 21 -3.33 -0.78 10.30
C GLN A 21 -3.59 0.61 9.73
N VAL A 22 -3.18 0.82 8.48
CA VAL A 22 -3.46 2.05 7.73
C VAL A 22 -4.48 1.75 6.63
N SER A 23 -5.30 2.74 6.32
CA SER A 23 -6.22 2.74 5.18
C SER A 23 -5.92 3.97 4.34
N ASP A 24 -5.68 3.78 3.05
CA ASP A 24 -5.29 4.86 2.14
C ASP A 24 -5.74 4.59 0.70
N THR A 25 -5.55 5.56 -0.19
CA THR A 25 -5.85 5.45 -1.62
C THR A 25 -4.58 5.65 -2.45
N ALA A 26 -4.22 4.63 -3.21
CA ALA A 26 -3.12 4.72 -4.16
C ALA A 26 -3.62 5.28 -5.49
N HIS A 27 -2.93 6.30 -6.01
CA HIS A 27 -3.20 6.92 -7.30
C HIS A 27 -2.09 6.58 -8.30
N PHE A 28 -2.48 6.28 -9.54
CA PHE A 28 -1.60 5.88 -10.62
C PHE A 28 -1.85 6.75 -11.85
N ASP A 29 -0.77 7.20 -12.50
CA ASP A 29 -0.85 8.02 -13.72
C ASP A 29 -1.42 7.25 -14.93
N HIS A 30 -1.38 5.92 -14.86
CA HIS A 30 -1.89 5.00 -15.88
C HIS A 30 -2.80 3.94 -15.26
N VAL A 31 -3.55 3.23 -16.10
CA VAL A 31 -4.38 2.11 -15.64
C VAL A 31 -3.49 0.94 -15.25
N VAL A 32 -3.68 0.41 -14.04
CA VAL A 32 -2.93 -0.74 -13.54
C VAL A 32 -3.86 -1.88 -13.15
N SER A 33 -3.33 -3.10 -13.13
CA SER A 33 -4.06 -4.24 -12.57
C SER A 33 -4.08 -4.17 -11.04
N ARG A 34 -4.99 -4.91 -10.41
CA ARG A 34 -5.06 -5.00 -8.94
C ARG A 34 -3.78 -5.63 -8.37
N ALA A 35 -3.16 -6.56 -9.09
CA ALA A 35 -1.91 -7.19 -8.68
C ALA A 35 -0.74 -6.20 -8.73
N ASP A 36 -0.62 -5.45 -9.83
CA ASP A 36 0.43 -4.44 -9.99
C ASP A 36 0.27 -3.30 -8.97
N ALA A 37 -0.97 -2.86 -8.73
CA ALA A 37 -1.27 -1.87 -7.70
C ALA A 37 -0.80 -2.35 -6.32
N ARG A 38 -1.09 -3.61 -5.96
CA ARG A 38 -0.65 -4.17 -4.67
C ARG A 38 0.87 -4.19 -4.54
N THR A 39 1.58 -4.59 -5.59
CA THR A 39 3.05 -4.58 -5.62
C THR A 39 3.60 -3.16 -5.50
N ALA A 40 3.05 -2.21 -6.25
CA ALA A 40 3.47 -0.81 -6.21
C ALA A 40 3.25 -0.18 -4.83
N ILE A 41 2.09 -0.41 -4.21
CA ILE A 41 1.78 0.03 -2.84
C ILE A 41 2.80 -0.53 -1.84
N GLY A 42 3.12 -1.83 -1.93
CA GLY A 42 4.10 -2.45 -1.03
C GLY A 42 5.51 -1.89 -1.20
N ASN A 43 5.92 -1.61 -2.44
CA ASN A 43 7.20 -0.99 -2.72
C ASN A 43 7.27 0.45 -2.17
N GLU A 44 6.20 1.22 -2.33
CA GLU A 44 6.13 2.59 -1.83
C GLU A 44 6.18 2.66 -0.30
N LEU A 45 5.38 1.83 0.37
CA LEU A 45 5.41 1.69 1.84
C LEU A 45 6.81 1.31 2.36
N SER A 46 7.52 0.44 1.64
CA SER A 46 8.89 0.08 1.99
C SER A 46 9.86 1.26 1.81
N ARG A 47 9.71 2.08 0.77
CA ARG A 47 10.51 3.31 0.55
C ARG A 47 10.30 4.34 1.66
N GLN A 48 9.09 4.41 2.21
CA GLN A 48 8.76 5.28 3.33
C GLN A 48 9.25 4.76 4.69
N LYS A 49 10.08 3.70 4.72
CA LYS A 49 10.54 3.01 5.94
C LYS A 49 9.39 2.48 6.80
N ARG A 50 8.25 2.19 6.17
CA ARG A 50 7.03 1.65 6.79
C ARG A 50 6.59 0.39 6.04
N PRO A 51 7.41 -0.68 5.97
CA PRO A 51 7.09 -1.88 5.21
C PRO A 51 5.68 -2.39 5.56
N GLY A 52 4.84 -2.47 4.54
CA GLY A 52 3.45 -2.92 4.63
C GLY A 52 3.34 -4.42 4.46
N ALA A 53 2.70 -5.08 5.42
CA ALA A 53 2.27 -6.47 5.33
C ALA A 53 0.75 -6.55 5.08
N GLN A 54 0.29 -7.67 4.53
CA GLN A 54 -1.14 -7.97 4.34
C GLN A 54 -1.91 -6.87 3.58
N ILE A 55 -1.28 -6.29 2.56
CA ILE A 55 -1.89 -5.24 1.73
C ILE A 55 -3.13 -5.81 1.03
N THR A 56 -4.29 -5.27 1.38
CA THR A 56 -5.59 -5.64 0.83
C THR A 56 -6.16 -4.45 0.10
N ILE A 57 -6.35 -4.58 -1.21
CA ILE A 57 -7.12 -3.59 -1.96
C ILE A 57 -8.60 -3.80 -1.62
N THR A 58 -9.32 -2.72 -1.32
CA THR A 58 -10.73 -2.74 -0.88
C THR A 58 -11.70 -2.22 -1.93
N ASP A 59 -11.23 -1.44 -2.92
CA ASP A 59 -11.99 -1.02 -4.11
C ASP A 59 -11.09 -0.86 -5.34
#